data_AF-A0A962P538-F1
#
_entry.id   AF-A0A962P538-F1
#
_cell.length_a   1.000
_cell.length_b   1.000
_cell.length_c   1.000
_cell.angle_alpha   90.00
_cell.angle_beta   90.00
_cell.angle_gamma   90.00
#
_symmetry.space_group_name_H-M   'P 1'
#
loop_
_entity.id
_entity.type
_entity.pdbx_description
1 polymer ?
#
loop_
_entity_poly.entity_id
_entity_poly.type
_entity_poly.pdbx_seq_one_letter_code
_entity_poly.pdbx_strand_id
1 'polypeptide(L)'
;MTHANPPQFPSALAPVSRSRRQHLKALALLPLAGTGLFAGSRQALAASASCILAPQMTEGPYWVDEKLDRSDITTGTTRSSVLNGVPMSLDILVYDNNGQVCGSNSASSVQIDIWHCDAAGEYSDANGQGQGSTIGQTFLRGYQVTNNDGKVSFTTIYPGWYRGRATHIHLRARVYDASGNRTYNFTSQIFFDDSFTDTIYQKALYASRGTRDTRNSNDSIYRGASQAVEALLSTRSDGSVQAEVVIGLSGLPASTTYRQFAATGRNEGSAQMPTVVCDLTAATADVGRTVDIYVAAEAEGGALYFNNGSTWVAQTNGVSSGFPAFSRGVLAATQSLTILQGMDTSALGRINLYIGYGTDNADLIQNQRFALVSVLNG
;
A
#
# COMPACT_ATOMS: atom_id res chain seq x y z
N MET A 1 5.28 45.34 7.40
CA MET A 1 5.25 43.95 7.90
C MET A 1 3.80 43.53 7.96
N THR A 2 3.34 42.80 6.94
CA THR A 2 1.96 42.33 6.85
C THR A 2 1.84 41.03 7.66
N HIS A 3 1.18 41.08 8.80
CA HIS A 3 0.78 39.90 9.56
C HIS A 3 -0.27 39.14 8.73
N ALA A 4 0.13 38.04 8.10
CA ALA A 4 -0.81 37.06 7.59
C ALA A 4 -1.47 36.38 8.81
N ASN A 5 -2.81 36.36 8.86
CA ASN A 5 -3.53 35.59 9.87
C ASN A 5 -3.18 34.11 9.71
N PRO A 6 -2.97 33.35 10.81
CA PRO A 6 -2.75 31.92 10.72
C PRO A 6 -3.97 31.21 10.09
N PRO A 7 -3.77 30.08 9.39
CA PRO A 7 -4.85 29.29 8.79
C PRO A 7 -5.92 28.94 9.82
N GLN A 8 -7.17 29.32 9.57
CA GLN A 8 -8.32 28.88 10.38
C GLN A 8 -8.93 27.61 9.77
N PHE A 9 -9.48 26.71 10.61
CA PHE A 9 -10.37 25.66 10.07
C PHE A 9 -11.55 26.33 9.35
N PRO A 10 -12.06 25.76 8.24
CA PRO A 10 -13.31 26.24 7.66
C PRO A 10 -14.40 26.23 8.73
N SER A 11 -15.28 27.23 8.70
CA SER A 11 -16.34 27.49 9.71
C SER A 11 -17.38 26.35 9.89
N ALA A 12 -17.11 25.17 9.34
CA ALA A 12 -17.94 23.97 9.39
C ALA A 12 -17.68 23.06 10.62
N LEU A 13 -16.80 23.46 11.55
CA LEU A 13 -16.68 22.77 12.85
C LEU A 13 -17.76 23.19 13.87
N ALA A 14 -18.69 24.06 13.48
CA ALA A 14 -19.92 24.23 14.26
C ALA A 14 -20.63 22.86 14.35
N PRO A 15 -21.08 22.43 15.54
CA PRO A 15 -21.84 21.20 15.66
C PRO A 15 -22.99 21.28 14.68
N VAL A 16 -23.09 20.29 13.78
CA VAL A 16 -24.26 20.14 12.91
C VAL A 16 -25.48 20.20 13.83
N SER A 17 -26.25 21.28 13.71
CA SER A 17 -27.39 21.52 14.58
C SER A 17 -28.29 20.29 14.53
N ARG A 18 -28.60 19.73 15.71
CA ARG A 18 -29.56 18.64 15.87
C ARG A 18 -30.96 19.16 15.53
N SER A 19 -31.28 19.27 14.24
CA SER A 19 -32.57 19.75 13.78
C SER A 19 -32.93 19.15 12.42
N ARG A 20 -33.27 17.85 12.44
CA ARG A 20 -34.38 17.25 11.68
C ARG A 20 -34.59 15.81 12.16
N ARG A 21 -35.19 15.67 13.35
CA ARG A 21 -35.96 14.47 13.66
C ARG A 21 -37.37 14.68 13.15
N GLN A 22 -37.78 13.85 12.20
CA GLN A 22 -39.18 13.48 12.03
C GLN A 22 -39.28 11.96 11.85
N HIS A 23 -39.79 11.33 12.92
CA HIS A 23 -40.56 10.05 12.99
C HIS A 23 -39.79 8.73 12.70
N LEU A 24 -39.75 7.66 13.51
CA LEU A 24 -40.45 7.16 14.70
C LEU A 24 -39.50 6.18 15.45
N LYS A 25 -39.19 6.36 16.74
CA LYS A 25 -39.71 5.61 17.93
C LYS A 25 -39.74 4.07 17.83
N ALA A 26 -38.82 3.41 18.54
CA ALA A 26 -39.15 2.37 19.53
C ALA A 26 -38.01 2.27 20.58
N LEU A 27 -38.37 1.88 21.80
CA LEU A 27 -37.78 2.27 23.08
C LEU A 27 -37.26 1.02 23.84
N ALA A 28 -36.06 1.09 24.45
CA ALA A 28 -35.67 0.43 25.72
C ALA A 28 -34.19 0.82 26.05
N LEU A 29 -33.91 1.84 26.87
CA LEU A 29 -33.76 1.87 28.35
C LEU A 29 -32.54 1.11 28.94
N LEU A 30 -31.43 1.87 29.12
CA LEU A 30 -30.37 1.88 30.19
C LEU A 30 -29.41 0.66 30.37
N PRO A 31 -28.20 0.80 31.00
CA PRO A 31 -27.32 1.96 31.24
C PRO A 31 -25.81 1.73 30.87
N LEU A 32 -24.99 2.73 31.15
CA LEU A 32 -23.51 2.83 31.05
C LEU A 32 -22.72 1.53 31.33
N ALA A 33 -21.82 1.19 30.40
CA ALA A 33 -20.43 0.81 30.69
C ALA A 33 -19.60 0.94 29.41
N GLY A 34 -18.57 1.79 29.44
CA GLY A 34 -17.60 1.89 28.37
C GLY A 34 -16.75 0.61 28.30
N THR A 35 -16.62 0.07 27.10
CA THR A 35 -15.44 -0.65 26.60
C THR A 35 -15.62 -0.76 25.08
N GLY A 36 -14.52 -0.58 24.34
CA GLY A 36 -14.54 -0.43 22.89
C GLY A 36 -15.21 -1.58 22.15
N LEU A 37 -16.27 -1.26 21.41
CA LEU A 37 -16.82 -2.10 20.35
C LEU A 37 -16.42 -1.53 18.99
N PHE A 38 -15.13 -1.61 18.68
CA PHE A 38 -14.62 -1.60 17.31
C PHE A 38 -13.60 -2.74 17.12
N ALA A 39 -13.93 -3.93 17.63
CA ALA A 39 -13.22 -5.17 17.31
C ALA A 39 -14.03 -6.09 16.38
N GLY A 40 -15.20 -5.66 15.90
CA GLY A 40 -16.04 -6.44 15.00
C GLY A 40 -16.00 -5.87 13.59
N SER A 41 -15.09 -6.40 12.76
CA SER A 41 -15.10 -6.46 11.27
C SER A 41 -13.69 -6.60 10.66
N ARG A 42 -12.69 -7.15 11.38
CA ARG A 42 -11.32 -7.36 10.84
C ARG A 42 -10.95 -8.82 10.62
N GLN A 43 -11.86 -9.76 10.85
CA GLN A 43 -11.67 -11.20 10.59
C GLN A 43 -12.73 -11.68 9.61
N ALA A 44 -12.60 -11.33 8.33
CA ALA A 44 -13.32 -11.99 7.25
C ALA A 44 -12.74 -11.56 5.88
N LEU A 45 -11.48 -11.90 5.59
CA LEU A 45 -10.99 -11.95 4.20
C LEU A 45 -9.90 -13.03 3.98
N ALA A 46 -9.17 -13.45 5.01
CA ALA A 46 -8.23 -14.58 4.92
C ALA A 46 -8.87 -15.99 4.89
N ALA A 47 -10.16 -16.11 4.58
CA ALA A 47 -10.92 -17.36 4.77
C ALA A 47 -10.90 -18.33 3.57
N SER A 48 -10.14 -18.07 2.51
CA SER A 48 -10.07 -19.00 1.36
C SER A 48 -8.69 -19.26 0.76
N ALA A 49 -7.66 -18.49 1.11
CA ALA A 49 -6.27 -18.83 0.77
C ALA A 49 -5.64 -19.54 1.97
N SER A 50 -5.43 -20.85 1.87
CA SER A 50 -4.55 -21.53 2.83
C SER A 50 -3.16 -20.91 2.71
N CYS A 51 -2.64 -20.33 3.78
CA CYS A 51 -1.26 -19.87 3.83
C CYS A 51 -0.34 -21.08 3.57
N ILE A 52 0.51 -21.00 2.54
CA ILE A 52 1.48 -22.04 2.21
C ILE A 52 2.89 -21.53 2.45
N LEU A 53 3.81 -22.42 2.85
CA LEU A 53 5.22 -22.09 2.85
C LEU A 53 5.68 -21.95 1.40
N ALA A 54 6.01 -20.73 0.98
CA ALA A 54 6.42 -20.48 -0.39
C ALA A 54 7.70 -21.27 -0.71
N PRO A 55 7.76 -22.02 -1.82
CA PRO A 55 8.97 -22.68 -2.24
C PRO A 55 9.94 -21.66 -2.86
N GLN A 56 11.23 -21.86 -2.63
CA GLN A 56 12.24 -21.14 -3.39
C GLN A 56 12.22 -21.63 -4.85
N MET A 57 12.17 -20.70 -5.80
CA MET A 57 12.12 -20.99 -7.22
C MET A 57 13.20 -20.23 -7.99
N THR A 58 13.33 -20.56 -9.28
CA THR A 58 14.30 -19.90 -10.16
C THR A 58 13.98 -18.42 -10.32
N GLU A 59 15.01 -17.57 -10.25
CA GLU A 59 14.90 -16.14 -10.51
C GLU A 59 14.52 -15.86 -11.98
N GLY A 60 15.02 -16.70 -12.90
CA GLY A 60 14.90 -16.44 -14.33
C GLY A 60 15.85 -15.33 -14.79
N PRO A 61 15.93 -15.09 -16.11
CA PRO A 61 16.98 -14.24 -16.68
C PRO A 61 16.66 -12.75 -16.66
N TYR A 62 15.47 -12.36 -16.20
CA TYR A 62 14.94 -10.99 -16.33
C TYR A 62 14.88 -10.23 -15.01
N TRP A 63 15.58 -10.66 -13.98
CA TRP A 63 15.70 -9.87 -12.76
C TRP A 63 16.62 -8.67 -12.99
N VAL A 64 16.13 -7.48 -12.61
CA VAL A 64 16.90 -6.24 -12.57
C VAL A 64 16.50 -5.51 -11.28
N ASP A 65 17.47 -5.15 -10.45
CA ASP A 65 17.23 -4.41 -9.21
C ASP A 65 17.16 -2.90 -9.48
N GLU A 66 16.06 -2.49 -10.10
CA GLU A 66 15.79 -1.09 -10.48
C GLU A 66 15.50 -0.17 -9.28
N LYS A 67 15.35 -0.76 -8.08
CA LYS A 67 15.02 -0.04 -6.83
C LYS A 67 13.77 0.85 -6.94
N LEU A 68 12.74 0.36 -7.65
CA LEU A 68 11.49 1.08 -7.90
C LEU A 68 10.47 0.85 -6.79
N ASP A 69 10.46 1.74 -5.81
CA ASP A 69 9.41 1.76 -4.79
C ASP A 69 8.15 2.45 -5.33
N ARG A 70 7.25 1.64 -5.89
CA ARG A 70 5.96 2.07 -6.41
C ARG A 70 4.96 0.92 -6.36
N SER A 71 3.73 1.22 -5.97
CA SER A 71 2.63 0.25 -5.96
C SER A 71 1.98 0.13 -7.34
N ASP A 72 1.80 1.23 -8.07
CA ASP A 72 1.38 1.18 -9.48
C ASP A 72 2.59 1.00 -10.41
N ILE A 73 2.77 -0.25 -10.85
CA ILE A 73 3.86 -0.66 -11.73
C ILE A 73 3.53 -0.50 -13.22
N THR A 74 2.35 0.04 -13.54
CA THR A 74 1.97 0.46 -14.90
C THR A 74 2.39 1.90 -15.19
N THR A 75 2.65 2.71 -14.16
CA THR A 75 2.99 4.13 -14.29
C THR A 75 4.23 4.40 -15.14
N GLY A 76 4.20 5.52 -15.87
CA GLY A 76 5.34 6.05 -16.61
C GLY A 76 5.68 5.30 -17.89
N THR A 77 4.83 4.36 -18.34
CA THR A 77 4.99 3.64 -19.60
C THR A 77 4.17 4.27 -20.73
N THR A 78 4.68 4.16 -21.96
CA THR A 78 3.93 4.46 -23.19
C THR A 78 3.57 3.19 -23.97
N ARG A 79 3.91 2.02 -23.42
CA ARG A 79 3.78 0.73 -24.10
C ARG A 79 2.32 0.30 -24.10
N SER A 80 1.74 0.16 -25.29
CA SER A 80 0.31 -0.17 -25.46
C SER A 80 -0.10 -1.50 -24.83
N SER A 81 0.79 -2.50 -24.81
CA SER A 81 0.56 -3.79 -24.15
C SER A 81 0.45 -3.67 -22.62
N VAL A 82 0.96 -2.59 -22.04
CA VAL A 82 0.78 -2.27 -20.61
C VAL A 82 -0.48 -1.44 -20.43
N LEU A 83 -0.62 -0.34 -21.19
CA LEU A 83 -1.75 0.59 -21.05
C LEU A 83 -3.11 -0.04 -21.37
N ASN A 84 -3.15 -1.04 -22.26
CA ASN A 84 -4.37 -1.72 -22.69
C ASN A 84 -4.49 -3.15 -22.13
N GLY A 85 -3.57 -3.57 -21.25
CA GLY A 85 -3.67 -4.85 -20.55
C GLY A 85 -4.90 -4.89 -19.64
N VAL A 86 -5.36 -6.09 -19.25
CA VAL A 86 -6.46 -6.19 -18.28
C VAL A 86 -5.96 -5.68 -16.94
N PRO A 87 -6.54 -4.61 -16.37
CA PRO A 87 -6.10 -4.08 -15.09
C PRO A 87 -6.25 -5.13 -13.99
N MET A 88 -5.27 -5.20 -13.10
CA MET A 88 -5.23 -6.14 -11.99
C MET A 88 -4.71 -5.46 -10.73
N SER A 89 -5.45 -5.59 -9.62
CA SER A 89 -4.91 -5.32 -8.28
C SER A 89 -4.35 -6.61 -7.69
N LEU A 90 -3.11 -6.60 -7.23
CA LEU A 90 -2.46 -7.73 -6.57
C LEU A 90 -2.19 -7.39 -5.11
N ASP A 91 -2.85 -8.11 -4.20
CA ASP A 91 -2.58 -8.07 -2.77
C ASP A 91 -1.78 -9.30 -2.36
N ILE A 92 -0.71 -9.11 -1.59
CA ILE A 92 0.13 -10.19 -1.07
C ILE A 92 0.19 -10.06 0.45
N LEU A 93 -0.26 -11.10 1.14
CA LEU A 93 -0.10 -11.27 2.59
C LEU A 93 1.09 -12.17 2.85
N VAL A 94 2.02 -11.67 3.66
CA VAL A 94 3.27 -12.34 4.00
C VAL A 94 3.28 -12.65 5.48
N TYR A 95 3.50 -13.92 5.80
CA TYR A 95 3.60 -14.43 7.17
C TYR A 95 5.02 -14.93 7.45
N ASP A 96 5.49 -14.68 8.66
CA ASP A 96 6.69 -15.32 9.20
C ASP A 96 6.33 -16.72 9.69
N ASN A 97 6.91 -17.71 9.02
CA ASN A 97 6.70 -19.13 9.26
C ASN A 97 7.95 -19.79 9.87
N ASN A 98 8.64 -19.09 10.77
CA ASN A 98 9.77 -19.59 11.57
C ASN A 98 9.34 -20.69 12.59
N GLY A 99 8.88 -21.84 12.09
CA GLY A 99 8.42 -22.98 12.90
C GLY A 99 7.01 -22.81 13.49
N GLN A 100 6.30 -21.76 13.09
CA GLN A 100 4.91 -21.51 13.48
C GLN A 100 3.93 -21.99 12.41
N VAL A 101 2.63 -21.97 12.73
CA VAL A 101 1.56 -22.27 11.77
C VAL A 101 1.44 -21.09 10.80
N CYS A 102 1.52 -21.37 9.49
CA CYS A 102 1.39 -20.35 8.45
C CYS A 102 0.09 -19.55 8.65
N GLY A 103 0.20 -18.22 8.68
CA GLY A 103 -0.93 -17.34 8.95
C GLY A 103 -1.00 -16.80 10.39
N SER A 104 -0.14 -17.26 11.31
CA SER A 104 -0.20 -16.84 12.72
C SER A 104 0.60 -15.58 13.05
N ASN A 105 1.60 -15.22 12.24
CA ASN A 105 2.50 -14.11 12.51
C ASN A 105 2.78 -13.32 11.24
N SER A 106 2.19 -12.13 11.11
CA SER A 106 2.43 -11.27 9.94
C SER A 106 3.89 -10.84 9.86
N ALA A 107 4.49 -10.91 8.67
CA ALA A 107 5.85 -10.48 8.45
C ALA A 107 5.88 -9.01 8.01
N SER A 108 6.14 -8.09 8.94
CA SER A 108 6.34 -6.68 8.65
C SER A 108 7.76 -6.39 8.15
N SER A 109 7.94 -5.26 7.46
CA SER A 109 9.26 -4.75 7.04
C SER A 109 9.99 -5.64 6.02
N VAL A 110 9.26 -6.51 5.32
CA VAL A 110 9.79 -7.35 4.23
C VAL A 110 9.56 -6.61 2.92
N GLN A 111 10.63 -6.32 2.20
CA GLN A 111 10.53 -5.79 0.84
C GLN A 111 10.10 -6.93 -0.10
N ILE A 112 8.98 -6.74 -0.79
CA ILE A 112 8.47 -7.64 -1.82
C ILE A 112 8.66 -6.96 -3.16
N ASP A 113 9.56 -7.48 -3.96
CA ASP A 113 9.76 -7.10 -5.35
C ASP A 113 8.94 -8.02 -6.25
N ILE A 114 8.26 -7.43 -7.22
CA ILE A 114 7.60 -8.18 -8.28
C ILE A 114 8.05 -7.69 -9.66
N TRP A 115 8.13 -8.63 -10.58
CA TRP A 115 8.31 -8.35 -12.00
C TRP A 115 7.59 -9.39 -12.84
N HIS A 116 7.02 -8.96 -13.96
CA HIS A 116 6.39 -9.86 -14.90
C HIS A 116 6.41 -9.29 -16.32
N CYS A 117 6.14 -10.17 -17.29
CA CYS A 117 5.97 -9.76 -18.67
C CYS A 117 4.67 -8.99 -18.88
N ASP A 118 4.65 -8.14 -19.91
CA ASP A 118 3.43 -7.47 -20.36
C ASP A 118 2.42 -8.44 -20.99
N ALA A 119 1.27 -7.93 -21.43
CA ALA A 119 0.27 -8.73 -22.16
C ALA A 119 0.82 -9.36 -23.46
N ALA A 120 1.89 -8.78 -24.00
CA ALA A 120 2.59 -9.26 -25.17
C ALA A 120 3.75 -10.21 -24.82
N GLY A 121 3.89 -10.70 -23.58
CA GLY A 121 4.91 -11.67 -23.19
C GLY A 121 6.34 -11.11 -23.10
N GLU A 122 6.50 -9.80 -23.04
CA GLU A 122 7.80 -9.10 -23.04
C GLU A 122 8.10 -8.53 -21.65
N TYR A 123 9.30 -8.80 -21.13
CA TYR A 123 9.81 -8.12 -19.93
C TYR A 123 10.39 -6.76 -20.28
N SER A 124 10.32 -5.82 -19.34
CA SER A 124 11.05 -4.56 -19.41
C SER A 124 12.53 -4.77 -19.08
N ASP A 125 13.39 -3.83 -19.44
CA ASP A 125 14.86 -3.89 -19.29
C ASP A 125 15.51 -5.21 -19.77
N ALA A 126 15.08 -5.71 -20.92
CA ALA A 126 15.58 -6.95 -21.49
C ALA A 126 15.84 -6.81 -22.99
N ASN A 127 16.73 -7.65 -23.51
CA ASN A 127 17.06 -7.71 -24.93
C ASN A 127 16.71 -9.07 -25.52
N GLY A 128 16.38 -9.12 -26.81
CA GLY A 128 16.30 -10.37 -27.56
C GLY A 128 15.10 -11.27 -27.22
N GLN A 129 13.94 -10.69 -26.93
CA GLN A 129 12.71 -11.42 -26.55
C GLN A 129 11.76 -11.72 -27.73
N GLY A 130 12.10 -11.25 -28.93
CA GLY A 130 11.35 -11.48 -30.16
C GLY A 130 10.55 -10.27 -30.66
N GLN A 131 10.29 -9.26 -29.83
CA GLN A 131 9.59 -8.03 -30.24
C GLN A 131 10.42 -6.75 -30.07
N GLY A 132 11.75 -6.87 -30.06
CA GLY A 132 12.69 -5.75 -29.94
C GLY A 132 13.33 -5.64 -28.55
N SER A 133 14.15 -4.61 -28.36
CA SER A 133 14.79 -4.32 -27.08
C SER A 133 13.88 -3.47 -26.20
N THR A 134 13.79 -3.82 -24.92
CA THR A 134 13.12 -3.05 -23.87
C THR A 134 14.11 -2.47 -22.86
N ILE A 135 15.41 -2.50 -23.16
CA ILE A 135 16.49 -1.94 -22.30
C ILE A 135 16.14 -0.50 -21.89
N GLY A 136 16.28 -0.21 -20.60
CA GLY A 136 16.01 1.10 -20.00
C GLY A 136 14.53 1.42 -19.79
N GLN A 137 13.62 0.55 -20.22
CA GLN A 137 12.21 0.62 -19.82
C GLN A 137 12.03 -0.12 -18.50
N THR A 138 11.12 0.36 -17.65
CA THR A 138 10.95 -0.18 -16.30
C THR A 138 9.55 -0.71 -16.02
N PHE A 139 8.66 -0.77 -17.02
CA PHE A 139 7.25 -1.17 -16.82
C PHE A 139 7.11 -2.53 -16.10
N LEU A 140 6.04 -2.69 -15.34
CA LEU A 140 5.67 -3.95 -14.68
C LEU A 140 6.75 -4.50 -13.74
N ARG A 141 7.53 -3.58 -13.14
CA ARG A 141 8.51 -3.82 -12.09
C ARG A 141 8.29 -2.83 -10.97
N GLY A 142 8.34 -3.32 -9.74
CA GLY A 142 8.29 -2.49 -8.55
C GLY A 142 8.44 -3.32 -7.29
N TYR A 143 8.66 -2.63 -6.19
CA TYR A 143 8.63 -3.22 -4.88
C TYR A 143 7.77 -2.40 -3.93
N GLN A 144 7.31 -3.07 -2.88
CA GLN A 144 6.66 -2.48 -1.73
C GLN A 144 7.19 -3.15 -0.47
N VAL A 145 7.08 -2.49 0.68
CA VAL A 145 7.48 -3.06 1.96
C VAL A 145 6.23 -3.47 2.72
N THR A 146 6.23 -4.67 3.28
CA THR A 146 5.08 -5.16 4.05
C THR A 146 4.83 -4.26 5.26
N ASN A 147 3.56 -3.89 5.44
CA ASN A 147 3.13 -3.14 6.61
C ASN A 147 3.06 -4.04 7.87
N ASN A 148 2.55 -3.50 8.98
CA ASN A 148 2.44 -4.25 10.24
C ASN A 148 1.52 -5.48 10.14
N ASP A 149 0.61 -5.51 9.18
CA ASP A 149 -0.27 -6.65 8.91
C ASP A 149 0.36 -7.65 7.93
N GLY A 150 1.61 -7.43 7.49
CA GLY A 150 2.31 -8.27 6.53
C GLY A 150 1.84 -8.08 5.09
N LYS A 151 1.11 -7.00 4.80
CA LYS A 151 0.47 -6.77 3.51
C LYS A 151 1.30 -5.85 2.61
N VAL A 152 1.36 -6.19 1.32
CA VAL A 152 1.68 -5.28 0.22
C VAL A 152 0.59 -5.32 -0.86
N SER A 153 0.44 -4.22 -1.60
CA SER A 153 -0.50 -4.07 -2.70
C SER A 153 0.19 -3.50 -3.94
N PHE A 154 -0.21 -3.98 -5.11
CA PHE A 154 0.26 -3.48 -6.40
C PHE A 154 -0.91 -3.26 -7.36
N THR A 155 -0.81 -2.19 -8.16
CA THR A 155 -1.64 -1.99 -9.35
C THR A 155 -0.82 -2.38 -10.57
N THR A 156 -1.34 -3.32 -11.35
CA THR A 156 -0.65 -3.89 -12.51
C THR A 156 -1.65 -4.33 -13.58
N ILE A 157 -1.21 -5.14 -14.54
CA ILE A 157 -2.07 -5.85 -15.49
C ILE A 157 -1.93 -7.36 -15.32
N TYR A 158 -2.94 -8.12 -15.78
CA TYR A 158 -2.83 -9.57 -15.87
C TYR A 158 -1.67 -9.94 -16.83
N PRO A 159 -0.70 -10.78 -16.42
CA PRO A 159 0.47 -11.05 -17.25
C PRO A 159 0.12 -11.78 -18.56
N GLY A 160 0.93 -11.56 -19.60
CA GLY A 160 0.91 -12.40 -20.79
C GLY A 160 1.67 -13.71 -20.59
N TRP A 161 2.01 -14.36 -21.70
CA TRP A 161 2.80 -15.59 -21.71
C TRP A 161 3.96 -15.46 -22.69
N TYR A 162 5.04 -16.20 -22.40
CA TYR A 162 6.17 -16.38 -23.30
C TYR A 162 6.53 -17.86 -23.39
N ARG A 163 7.24 -18.21 -24.46
CA ARG A 163 7.43 -19.59 -24.90
C ARG A 163 7.96 -20.48 -23.78
N GLY A 164 7.30 -21.61 -23.57
CA GLY A 164 7.74 -22.65 -22.63
C GLY A 164 7.44 -22.36 -21.15
N ARG A 165 6.67 -21.32 -20.84
CA ARG A 165 6.33 -20.96 -19.45
C ARG A 165 4.83 -20.74 -19.26
N ALA A 166 4.32 -21.24 -18.13
CA ALA A 166 2.98 -20.88 -17.66
C ALA A 166 2.91 -19.38 -17.32
N THR A 167 1.70 -18.83 -17.21
CA THR A 167 1.50 -17.42 -16.82
C THR A 167 1.90 -17.24 -15.36
N HIS A 168 2.78 -16.27 -15.08
CA HIS A 168 3.33 -16.05 -13.74
C HIS A 168 3.75 -14.61 -13.49
N ILE A 169 3.88 -14.27 -12.21
CA ILE A 169 4.58 -13.09 -11.70
C ILE A 169 5.76 -13.59 -10.88
N HIS A 170 6.95 -13.04 -11.09
CA HIS A 170 8.06 -13.33 -10.22
C HIS A 170 7.93 -12.55 -8.90
N LEU A 171 8.33 -13.18 -7.80
CA LEU A 171 8.33 -12.59 -6.47
C LEU A 171 9.72 -12.74 -5.86
N ARG A 172 10.22 -11.66 -5.25
CA ARG A 172 11.42 -11.68 -4.43
C ARG A 172 11.14 -11.02 -3.09
N ALA A 173 11.45 -11.72 -2.00
CA ALA A 173 11.35 -11.20 -0.66
C ALA A 173 12.75 -10.87 -0.14
N ARG A 174 12.94 -9.64 0.32
CA ARG A 174 14.20 -9.13 0.85
C ARG A 174 13.98 -8.51 2.21
N VAL A 175 14.95 -8.69 3.09
CA VAL A 175 14.98 -7.99 4.38
C VAL A 175 16.33 -7.29 4.50
N TYR A 176 16.28 -6.10 5.10
CA TYR A 176 17.42 -5.25 5.32
C TYR A 176 17.55 -4.91 6.81
N ASP A 177 18.77 -4.80 7.30
CA ASP A 177 19.02 -4.25 8.64
C ASP A 177 18.86 -2.71 8.67
N ALA A 178 18.98 -2.12 9.86
CA ALA A 178 18.86 -0.66 10.04
C ALA A 178 19.94 0.14 9.29
N SER A 179 21.07 -0.49 8.94
CA SER A 179 22.17 0.08 8.16
C SER A 179 21.97 -0.09 6.65
N GLY A 180 20.89 -0.75 6.22
CA GLY A 180 20.59 -1.02 4.82
C GLY A 180 21.31 -2.23 4.23
N ASN A 181 21.94 -3.09 5.04
CA ASN A 181 22.52 -4.33 4.55
C ASN A 181 21.43 -5.39 4.37
N ARG A 182 21.44 -6.09 3.22
CA ARG A 182 20.50 -7.17 2.96
C ARG A 182 20.83 -8.39 3.82
N THR A 183 19.92 -8.78 4.69
CA THR A 183 20.05 -9.92 5.61
C THR A 183 19.22 -11.13 5.20
N TYR A 184 18.25 -10.95 4.31
CA TYR A 184 17.44 -12.01 3.74
C TYR A 184 17.21 -11.79 2.25
N ASN A 185 17.22 -12.87 1.46
CA ASN A 185 16.92 -12.83 0.03
C ASN A 185 16.30 -14.15 -0.41
N PHE A 186 15.03 -14.12 -0.78
CA PHE A 186 14.25 -15.27 -1.19
C PHE A 186 13.58 -14.96 -2.54
N THR A 187 13.40 -15.97 -3.38
CA THR A 187 12.81 -15.81 -4.72
C THR A 187 11.86 -16.94 -5.00
N SER A 188 10.69 -16.60 -5.52
CA SER A 188 9.62 -17.53 -5.86
C SER A 188 8.85 -16.99 -7.08
N GLN A 189 7.76 -17.67 -7.45
CA GLN A 189 6.89 -17.26 -8.54
C GLN A 189 5.44 -17.50 -8.16
N ILE A 190 4.59 -16.53 -8.48
CA ILE A 190 3.14 -16.59 -8.33
C ILE A 190 2.57 -17.08 -9.66
N PHE A 191 1.80 -18.15 -9.61
CA PHE A 191 1.09 -18.74 -10.75
C PHE A 191 -0.41 -18.45 -10.66
N PHE A 192 -1.10 -18.70 -11.76
CA PHE A 192 -2.51 -18.37 -11.93
C PHE A 192 -3.27 -19.60 -12.39
N ASP A 193 -4.53 -19.73 -11.95
CA ASP A 193 -5.40 -20.79 -12.41
C ASP A 193 -5.52 -20.79 -13.95
N ASP A 194 -5.42 -21.98 -14.54
CA ASP A 194 -5.42 -22.13 -15.98
C ASP A 194 -6.78 -21.77 -16.59
N SER A 195 -7.89 -22.06 -15.93
CA SER A 195 -9.24 -21.77 -16.44
C SER A 195 -9.56 -20.27 -16.39
N PHE A 196 -9.12 -19.58 -15.34
CA PHE A 196 -9.20 -18.13 -15.23
C PHE A 196 -8.32 -17.47 -16.31
N THR A 197 -7.09 -17.97 -16.49
CA THR A 197 -6.18 -17.49 -17.53
C THR A 197 -6.79 -17.65 -18.93
N ASP A 198 -7.44 -18.78 -19.22
CA ASP A 198 -8.12 -19.02 -20.49
C ASP A 198 -9.26 -18.01 -20.74
N THR A 199 -9.92 -17.52 -19.68
CA THR A 199 -10.95 -16.46 -19.78
C THR A 199 -10.32 -15.10 -20.11
N ILE A 200 -9.21 -14.74 -19.45
CA ILE A 200 -8.49 -13.50 -19.73
C ILE A 200 -7.93 -13.50 -21.15
N TYR A 201 -7.40 -14.63 -21.62
CA TYR A 201 -6.76 -14.75 -22.93
C TYR A 201 -7.73 -14.70 -24.11
N GLN A 202 -9.04 -14.69 -23.87
CA GLN A 202 -10.05 -14.41 -24.90
C GLN A 202 -10.20 -12.91 -25.20
N LYS A 203 -9.70 -12.02 -24.34
CA LYS A 203 -9.79 -10.57 -24.57
C LYS A 203 -8.84 -10.14 -25.68
N ALA A 204 -9.26 -9.18 -26.51
CA ALA A 204 -8.65 -8.85 -27.80
C ALA A 204 -7.10 -8.74 -27.80
N LEU A 205 -6.53 -8.02 -26.82
CA LEU A 205 -5.08 -7.85 -26.72
C LEU A 205 -4.34 -9.19 -26.54
N TYR A 206 -4.84 -10.04 -25.64
CA TYR A 206 -4.25 -11.35 -25.33
C TYR A 206 -4.57 -12.39 -26.42
N ALA A 207 -5.79 -12.37 -26.98
CA ALA A 207 -6.22 -13.28 -28.03
C ALA A 207 -5.36 -13.11 -29.31
N SER A 208 -4.90 -11.88 -29.58
CA SER A 208 -4.03 -11.58 -30.73
C SER A 208 -2.69 -12.34 -30.70
N ARG A 209 -2.25 -12.80 -29.51
CA ARG A 209 -1.06 -13.63 -29.32
C ARG A 209 -1.26 -15.11 -29.67
N GLY A 210 -2.49 -15.53 -29.92
CA GLY A 210 -2.85 -16.94 -30.11
C GLY A 210 -2.83 -17.74 -28.81
N THR A 211 -2.94 -19.05 -28.95
CA THR A 211 -3.00 -19.98 -27.81
C THR A 211 -1.64 -20.08 -27.13
N ARG A 212 -1.60 -19.93 -25.79
CA ARG A 212 -0.40 -20.22 -25.00
C ARG A 212 0.09 -21.65 -25.21
N ASP A 213 1.39 -21.83 -25.26
CA ASP A 213 2.01 -23.15 -25.48
C ASP A 213 2.16 -23.98 -24.20
N THR A 214 2.09 -23.34 -23.03
CA THR A 214 2.41 -23.96 -21.74
C THR A 214 1.33 -23.63 -20.70
N ARG A 215 0.77 -24.70 -20.12
CA ARG A 215 -0.14 -24.67 -18.96
C ARG A 215 0.62 -24.99 -17.68
N ASN A 216 0.04 -24.75 -16.51
CA ASN A 216 0.69 -25.01 -15.22
C ASN A 216 1.22 -26.46 -15.13
N SER A 217 0.39 -27.43 -15.53
CA SER A 217 0.77 -28.86 -15.54
C SER A 217 1.93 -29.21 -16.47
N ASN A 218 2.28 -28.34 -17.43
CA ASN A 218 3.34 -28.54 -18.40
C ASN A 218 4.58 -27.68 -18.12
N ASP A 219 4.49 -26.71 -17.20
CA ASP A 219 5.60 -25.86 -16.80
C ASP A 219 6.51 -26.60 -15.78
N SER A 220 7.80 -26.67 -16.08
CA SER A 220 8.77 -27.39 -15.23
C SER A 220 9.06 -26.70 -13.91
N ILE A 221 8.91 -25.37 -13.84
CA ILE A 221 9.10 -24.57 -12.63
C ILE A 221 7.90 -24.76 -11.71
N TYR A 222 6.67 -24.66 -12.24
CA TYR A 222 5.44 -24.94 -11.51
C TYR A 222 5.47 -26.36 -10.91
N ARG A 223 5.76 -27.37 -11.73
CA ARG A 223 5.84 -28.78 -11.28
C ARG A 223 6.99 -29.08 -10.34
N GLY A 224 8.05 -28.27 -10.38
CA GLY A 224 9.20 -28.41 -9.49
C GLY A 224 8.93 -27.90 -8.07
N ALA A 225 7.84 -27.16 -7.87
CA ALA A 225 7.44 -26.66 -6.56
C ALA A 225 6.98 -27.81 -5.64
N SER A 226 7.39 -27.78 -4.38
CA SER A 226 6.75 -28.61 -3.34
C SER A 226 5.27 -28.24 -3.16
N GLN A 227 4.97 -26.96 -3.31
CA GLN A 227 3.63 -26.40 -3.37
C GLN A 227 3.70 -25.05 -4.10
N ALA A 228 3.14 -24.93 -5.30
CA ALA A 228 3.20 -23.69 -6.07
C ALA A 228 2.40 -22.57 -5.37
N VAL A 229 2.91 -21.34 -5.42
CA VAL A 229 2.15 -20.17 -4.97
C VAL A 229 1.14 -19.82 -6.06
N GLU A 230 -0.14 -19.96 -5.76
CA GLU A 230 -1.22 -19.63 -6.69
C GLU A 230 -2.02 -18.44 -6.18
N ALA A 231 -2.36 -17.52 -7.09
CA ALA A 231 -3.23 -16.40 -6.77
C ALA A 231 -4.70 -16.85 -6.73
N LEU A 232 -5.43 -16.41 -5.71
CA LEU A 232 -6.88 -16.41 -5.72
C LEU A 232 -7.38 -15.28 -6.59
N LEU A 233 -8.24 -15.60 -7.56
CA LEU A 233 -8.63 -14.67 -8.61
C LEU A 233 -10.14 -14.41 -8.58
N SER A 234 -10.51 -13.15 -8.77
CA SER A 234 -11.88 -12.75 -9.04
C SER A 234 -11.92 -11.61 -10.06
N THR A 235 -13.05 -11.48 -10.76
CA THR A 235 -13.30 -10.38 -11.70
C THR A 235 -14.24 -9.37 -11.06
N ARG A 236 -13.86 -8.10 -11.08
CA ARG A 236 -14.71 -6.99 -10.63
C ARG A 236 -15.74 -6.62 -11.69
N SER A 237 -16.75 -5.86 -11.28
CA SER A 237 -17.83 -5.39 -12.14
C SER A 237 -17.36 -4.50 -13.30
N ASP A 238 -16.23 -3.81 -13.15
CA ASP A 238 -15.56 -3.03 -14.20
C ASP A 238 -14.69 -3.89 -15.15
N GLY A 239 -14.64 -5.21 -14.94
CA GLY A 239 -13.86 -6.14 -15.74
C GLY A 239 -12.37 -6.23 -15.38
N SER A 240 -11.91 -5.51 -14.34
CA SER A 240 -10.59 -5.66 -13.75
C SER A 240 -10.48 -6.93 -12.91
N VAL A 241 -9.25 -7.40 -12.68
CA VAL A 241 -8.95 -8.59 -11.88
C VAL A 241 -8.54 -8.17 -10.47
N GLN A 242 -9.04 -8.89 -9.47
CA GLN A 242 -8.47 -8.90 -8.13
C GLN A 242 -7.72 -10.21 -7.93
N ALA A 243 -6.44 -10.11 -7.62
CA ALA A 243 -5.58 -11.23 -7.26
C ALA A 243 -5.16 -11.09 -5.79
N GLU A 244 -5.33 -12.16 -5.02
CA GLU A 244 -4.86 -12.25 -3.64
C GLU A 244 -3.93 -13.44 -3.49
N VAL A 245 -2.79 -13.22 -2.83
CA VAL A 245 -1.76 -14.24 -2.61
C VAL A 245 -1.43 -14.26 -1.12
N VAL A 246 -1.38 -15.45 -0.53
CA VAL A 246 -0.97 -15.63 0.87
C VAL A 246 0.24 -16.55 0.92
N ILE A 247 1.37 -16.03 1.43
CA ILE A 247 2.63 -16.77 1.55
C ILE A 247 3.16 -16.75 2.98
N GLY A 248 3.69 -17.89 3.41
CA GLY A 248 4.60 -18.00 4.54
C GLY A 248 6.04 -18.00 4.06
N LEU A 249 6.92 -17.31 4.77
CA LEU A 249 8.37 -17.34 4.57
C LEU A 249 9.05 -17.93 5.79
N SER A 250 10.03 -18.81 5.59
CA SER A 250 10.86 -19.34 6.66
C SER A 250 12.25 -18.68 6.66
N GLY A 251 12.88 -18.64 7.83
CA GLY A 251 14.23 -18.11 8.00
C GLY A 251 14.28 -16.58 7.97
N LEU A 252 13.14 -15.90 8.20
CA LEU A 252 13.14 -14.45 8.33
C LEU A 252 13.94 -14.05 9.58
N PRO A 253 14.82 -13.04 9.48
CA PRO A 253 15.51 -12.51 10.66
C PRO A 253 14.50 -11.90 11.65
N ALA A 254 14.82 -11.95 12.94
CA ALA A 254 13.97 -11.41 13.99
C ALA A 254 13.63 -9.93 13.73
N SER A 255 12.34 -9.58 13.91
CA SER A 255 11.71 -8.25 13.82
C SER A 255 12.61 -7.15 13.26
N THR A 256 12.46 -6.87 11.97
CA THR A 256 13.30 -5.87 11.30
C THR A 256 12.64 -4.50 11.31
N THR A 257 13.44 -3.47 11.56
CA THR A 257 13.01 -2.07 11.64
C THR A 257 13.06 -1.36 10.29
N TYR A 258 13.19 -2.11 9.19
CA TYR A 258 13.29 -1.54 7.86
C TYR A 258 12.01 -0.77 7.52
N ARG A 259 12.17 0.54 7.36
CA ARG A 259 11.11 1.53 7.19
C ARG A 259 10.25 1.88 8.39
N GLN A 260 10.79 1.75 9.60
CA GLN A 260 10.20 2.41 10.76
C GLN A 260 10.24 3.94 10.59
N PHE A 261 9.05 4.53 10.57
CA PHE A 261 8.81 5.95 10.72
C PHE A 261 8.44 6.23 12.18
N ALA A 262 8.85 7.39 12.69
CA ALA A 262 8.40 7.88 13.98
C ALA A 262 8.07 9.37 13.89
N ALA A 263 7.06 9.79 14.64
CA ALA A 263 6.77 11.21 14.81
C ALA A 263 6.24 11.47 16.23
N THR A 264 6.68 12.57 16.81
CA THR A 264 6.24 13.03 18.14
C THR A 264 5.86 14.48 18.09
N GLY A 265 4.74 14.85 18.71
CA GLY A 265 4.33 16.25 18.83
C GLY A 265 4.76 16.88 20.15
N ARG A 266 5.12 18.16 20.07
CA ARG A 266 5.34 19.06 21.19
C ARG A 266 4.30 20.18 21.11
N ASN A 267 3.54 20.33 22.18
CA ASN A 267 2.61 21.45 22.34
C ASN A 267 3.39 22.64 22.90
N GLU A 268 3.64 23.64 22.07
CA GLU A 268 4.41 24.85 22.42
C GLU A 268 3.51 26.09 22.60
N GLY A 269 2.21 25.96 22.31
CA GLY A 269 1.21 27.02 22.50
C GLY A 269 0.41 26.91 23.80
N SER A 270 -0.56 27.79 23.95
CA SER A 270 -1.54 27.72 25.05
C SER A 270 -2.63 26.70 24.76
N ALA A 271 -3.44 26.36 25.77
CA ALA A 271 -4.59 25.46 25.58
C ALA A 271 -5.63 26.01 24.59
N GLN A 272 -5.86 27.33 24.61
CA GLN A 272 -6.83 28.01 23.73
C GLN A 272 -6.25 28.31 22.34
N MET A 273 -4.94 28.54 22.26
CA MET A 273 -4.22 28.85 21.02
C MET A 273 -3.02 27.91 20.89
N PRO A 274 -3.25 26.61 20.62
CA PRO A 274 -2.18 25.64 20.49
C PRO A 274 -1.29 25.93 19.29
N THR A 275 0.00 25.70 19.53
CA THR A 275 1.02 25.54 18.50
C THR A 275 1.56 24.14 18.68
N VAL A 276 1.54 23.34 17.62
CA VAL A 276 2.01 21.96 17.63
C VAL A 276 3.18 21.85 16.68
N VAL A 277 4.35 21.57 17.25
CA VAL A 277 5.57 21.25 16.51
C VAL A 277 5.74 19.74 16.52
N CYS A 278 5.87 19.16 15.34
CA CYS A 278 6.12 17.75 15.17
C CYS A 278 7.60 17.52 14.85
N ASP A 279 8.24 16.64 15.61
CA ASP A 279 9.55 16.10 15.27
C ASP A 279 9.33 14.76 14.54
N LEU A 280 9.72 14.72 13.27
CA LEU A 280 9.59 13.57 12.38
C LEU A 280 10.95 12.90 12.19
N THR A 281 10.99 11.58 12.38
CA THR A 281 12.12 10.72 12.02
C THR A 281 11.70 9.84 10.85
N ALA A 282 12.34 10.05 9.70
CA ALA A 282 12.06 9.30 8.49
C ALA A 282 12.60 7.87 8.60
N ALA A 283 11.97 6.95 7.88
CA ALA A 283 12.59 5.67 7.57
C ALA A 283 13.93 5.87 6.87
N THR A 284 14.98 5.14 7.29
CA THR A 284 16.32 5.21 6.65
C THR A 284 16.26 5.05 5.13
N ALA A 285 15.39 4.17 4.61
CA ALA A 285 15.24 3.93 3.18
C ALA A 285 14.54 5.07 2.41
N ASP A 286 13.88 5.99 3.12
CA ASP A 286 13.15 7.11 2.53
C ASP A 286 13.93 8.43 2.59
N VAL A 287 15.04 8.47 3.34
CA VAL A 287 15.89 9.66 3.45
C VAL A 287 16.43 10.06 2.08
N GLY A 288 16.30 11.34 1.74
CA GLY A 288 16.74 11.91 0.46
C GLY A 288 15.73 11.77 -0.67
N ARG A 289 14.59 11.10 -0.45
CA ARG A 289 13.53 11.01 -1.46
C ARG A 289 12.67 12.27 -1.46
N THR A 290 12.18 12.66 -2.62
CA THR A 290 11.14 13.69 -2.70
C THR A 290 9.80 13.07 -2.32
N VAL A 291 9.17 13.58 -1.27
CA VAL A 291 7.89 13.11 -0.73
C VAL A 291 6.95 14.27 -0.49
N ASP A 292 5.67 13.93 -0.39
CA ASP A 292 4.64 14.78 0.20
C ASP A 292 4.57 14.50 1.71
N ILE A 293 4.52 15.56 2.50
CA ILE A 293 4.15 15.53 3.91
C ILE A 293 2.65 15.77 4.00
N TYR A 294 1.97 15.01 4.85
CA TYR A 294 0.54 15.12 5.09
C TYR A 294 0.29 15.46 6.56
N VAL A 295 -0.57 16.44 6.80
CA VAL A 295 -1.03 16.82 8.14
C VAL A 295 -2.53 16.69 8.16
N ALA A 296 -3.05 15.91 9.11
CA ALA A 296 -4.47 15.65 9.23
C ALA A 296 -4.99 15.92 10.64
N ALA A 297 -6.26 16.30 10.72
CA ALA A 297 -6.99 16.48 11.95
C ALA A 297 -8.25 15.60 11.87
N GLU A 298 -8.44 14.76 12.88
CA GLU A 298 -9.69 14.04 13.10
C GLU A 298 -10.46 14.76 14.19
N ALA A 299 -11.62 15.32 13.82
CA ALA A 299 -12.54 15.95 14.77
C ALA A 299 -13.42 14.90 15.46
N GLU A 300 -13.96 15.27 16.63
CA GLU A 300 -14.95 14.47 17.34
C GLU A 300 -16.12 14.05 16.42
N GLY A 301 -16.34 12.74 16.31
CA GLY A 301 -17.28 12.15 15.34
C GLY A 301 -16.63 11.56 14.07
N GLY A 302 -15.30 11.63 13.95
CA GLY A 302 -14.52 10.93 12.91
C GLY A 302 -14.37 11.70 11.60
N ALA A 303 -14.73 12.98 11.57
CA ALA A 303 -14.54 13.81 10.39
C ALA A 303 -13.06 14.14 10.21
N LEU A 304 -12.52 13.85 9.02
CA LEU A 304 -11.12 14.11 8.67
C LEU A 304 -10.98 15.43 7.92
N TYR A 305 -9.93 16.18 8.28
CA TYR A 305 -9.51 17.41 7.62
C TYR A 305 -8.03 17.31 7.31
N PHE A 306 -7.61 17.76 6.13
CA PHE A 306 -6.22 17.77 5.70
C PHE A 306 -5.72 19.20 5.50
N ASN A 307 -4.57 19.52 6.08
CA ASN A 307 -3.94 20.82 5.91
C ASN A 307 -3.09 20.82 4.64
N ASN A 308 -3.37 21.73 3.71
CA ASN A 308 -2.63 21.85 2.43
C ASN A 308 -1.46 22.87 2.49
N GLY A 309 -1.05 23.27 3.70
CA GLY A 309 -0.04 24.29 3.95
C GLY A 309 -0.60 25.71 4.05
N SER A 310 -1.84 25.94 3.58
CA SER A 310 -2.52 27.24 3.62
C SER A 310 -3.85 27.21 4.37
N THR A 311 -4.59 26.09 4.30
CA THR A 311 -5.91 25.93 4.93
C THR A 311 -6.20 24.46 5.19
N TRP A 312 -7.29 24.20 5.93
CA TRP A 312 -7.81 22.86 6.20
C TRP A 312 -8.94 22.49 5.25
N VAL A 313 -8.82 21.34 4.59
CA VAL A 313 -9.78 20.83 3.61
C VAL A 313 -10.49 19.62 4.20
N ALA A 314 -11.82 19.65 4.27
CA ALA A 314 -12.61 18.52 4.77
C ALA A 314 -12.57 17.35 3.78
N GLN A 315 -12.43 16.12 4.29
CA GLN A 315 -12.55 14.92 3.47
C GLN A 315 -14.02 14.57 3.25
N THR A 316 -14.55 14.86 2.07
CA THR A 316 -15.98 14.66 1.76
C THR A 316 -16.31 13.34 1.07
N ASN A 317 -15.33 12.71 0.41
CA ASN A 317 -15.56 11.54 -0.48
C ASN A 317 -14.81 10.27 -0.02
N GLY A 318 -14.46 10.18 1.27
CA GLY A 318 -13.65 9.07 1.82
C GLY A 318 -12.18 9.14 1.38
N VAL A 319 -11.28 8.43 2.06
CA VAL A 319 -9.82 8.50 1.83
C VAL A 319 -9.37 8.03 0.43
N SER A 320 -10.22 7.29 -0.30
CA SER A 320 -9.94 6.83 -1.66
C SER A 320 -9.97 7.92 -2.73
N SER A 321 -10.56 9.09 -2.46
CA SER A 321 -10.55 10.23 -3.40
C SER A 321 -9.26 11.04 -3.39
N GLY A 322 -8.26 10.59 -2.61
CA GLY A 322 -7.03 11.34 -2.34
C GLY A 322 -7.26 12.52 -1.39
N PHE A 323 -6.16 13.09 -0.92
CA PHE A 323 -6.12 14.23 -0.02
C PHE A 323 -4.86 15.08 -0.25
N PRO A 324 -4.92 16.40 -0.02
CA PRO A 324 -3.83 17.31 -0.37
C PRO A 324 -2.61 17.13 0.54
N ALA A 325 -1.42 17.33 -0.03
CA ALA A 325 -0.17 17.43 0.70
C ALA A 325 -0.09 18.77 1.46
N PHE A 326 0.45 18.74 2.68
CA PHE A 326 0.82 19.92 3.46
C PHE A 326 2.03 20.64 2.85
N SER A 327 3.01 19.86 2.42
CA SER A 327 4.21 20.34 1.73
C SER A 327 4.82 19.21 0.91
N ARG A 328 5.65 19.57 -0.09
CA ARG A 328 6.44 18.62 -0.88
C ARG A 328 7.91 19.00 -0.82
N GLY A 329 8.79 18.03 -0.61
CA GLY A 329 10.22 18.29 -0.52
C GLY A 329 11.06 17.04 -0.35
N VAL A 330 12.38 17.23 -0.32
CA VAL A 330 13.34 16.15 -0.02
C VAL A 330 13.27 15.82 1.47
N LEU A 331 13.00 14.56 1.79
CA LEU A 331 12.85 14.09 3.16
C LEU A 331 14.20 14.01 3.86
N ALA A 332 14.36 14.74 4.97
CA ALA A 332 15.53 14.63 5.83
C ALA A 332 15.41 13.42 6.77
N ALA A 333 16.53 12.94 7.30
CA ALA A 333 16.52 11.86 8.30
C ALA A 333 15.71 12.24 9.55
N THR A 334 15.83 13.50 9.97
CA THR A 334 14.98 14.11 10.99
C THR A 334 14.58 15.52 10.55
N GLN A 335 13.37 15.93 10.87
CA GLN A 335 12.89 17.29 10.61
C GLN A 335 11.80 17.71 11.59
N SER A 336 11.86 18.97 12.03
CA SER A 336 10.82 19.58 12.87
C SER A 336 9.89 20.43 11.99
N LEU A 337 8.59 20.24 12.15
CA LEU A 337 7.55 20.92 11.36
C LEU A 337 6.51 21.52 12.31
N THR A 338 6.23 22.81 12.16
CA THR A 338 5.05 23.40 12.81
C THR A 338 3.82 23.00 12.00
N ILE A 339 3.00 22.11 12.54
CA ILE A 339 1.83 21.55 11.85
C ILE A 339 0.51 22.22 12.24
N LEU A 340 0.52 22.95 13.36
CA LEU A 340 -0.54 23.82 13.81
C LEU A 340 0.08 25.04 14.48
N GLN A 341 -0.43 26.24 14.20
CA GLN A 341 0.09 27.48 14.77
C GLN A 341 -1.04 28.42 15.17
N GLY A 342 -1.14 28.72 16.47
CA GLY A 342 -1.94 29.83 17.01
C GLY A 342 -3.40 29.81 16.59
N MET A 343 -4.00 28.62 16.52
CA MET A 343 -5.39 28.45 16.13
C MET A 343 -6.29 28.45 17.36
N ASP A 344 -7.39 29.20 17.33
CA ASP A 344 -8.37 29.14 18.41
C ASP A 344 -9.11 27.80 18.40
N THR A 345 -8.86 26.98 19.42
CA THR A 345 -9.51 25.67 19.58
C THR A 345 -10.63 25.67 20.61
N SER A 346 -10.96 26.82 21.22
CA SER A 346 -11.91 26.90 22.35
C SER A 346 -13.35 26.48 22.00
N ALA A 347 -13.72 26.54 20.73
CA ALA A 347 -15.04 26.11 20.24
C ALA A 347 -15.05 24.67 19.71
N LEU A 348 -13.90 23.98 19.72
CA LEU A 348 -13.72 22.68 19.10
C LEU A 348 -13.85 21.57 20.15
N GLY A 349 -14.47 20.45 19.75
CA GLY A 349 -14.40 19.22 20.54
C GLY A 349 -12.99 18.63 20.54
N ARG A 350 -12.87 17.37 20.93
CA ARG A 350 -11.57 16.68 20.86
C ARG A 350 -11.07 16.62 19.41
N ILE A 351 -9.79 16.96 19.21
CA ILE A 351 -9.10 16.86 17.91
C ILE A 351 -7.86 15.99 18.07
N ASN A 352 -7.78 14.94 17.26
CA ASN A 352 -6.56 14.14 17.11
C ASN A 352 -5.77 14.69 15.90
N LEU A 353 -4.50 15.06 16.10
CA LEU A 353 -3.62 15.55 15.04
C LEU A 353 -2.65 14.47 14.59
N TYR A 354 -2.55 14.29 13.29
CA TYR A 354 -1.70 13.30 12.64
C TYR A 354 -0.72 13.97 11.69
N ILE A 355 0.45 13.34 11.56
CA ILE A 355 1.39 13.63 10.48
C ILE A 355 1.75 12.33 9.77
N GLY A 356 2.08 12.40 8.50
CA GLY A 356 2.67 11.30 7.76
C GLY A 356 3.39 11.76 6.50
N TYR A 357 3.98 10.82 5.78
CA TYR A 357 4.60 11.11 4.48
C TYR A 357 4.48 9.97 3.48
N GLY A 358 4.56 10.32 2.20
CA GLY A 358 4.62 9.37 1.09
C GLY A 358 4.90 10.08 -0.24
N THR A 359 5.25 9.34 -1.28
CA THR A 359 5.39 9.90 -2.64
C THR A 359 4.05 10.39 -3.22
N ASP A 360 2.96 9.79 -2.72
CA ASP A 360 1.56 10.14 -2.96
C ASP A 360 0.68 9.58 -1.81
N ASN A 361 -0.65 9.71 -1.91
CA ASN A 361 -1.58 9.23 -0.89
C ASN A 361 -1.57 7.69 -0.73
N ALA A 362 -1.42 6.96 -1.84
CA ALA A 362 -1.47 5.50 -1.83
C ALA A 362 -0.23 4.94 -1.11
N ASP A 363 0.93 5.50 -1.42
CA ASP A 363 2.21 5.17 -0.80
C ASP A 363 2.21 5.44 0.73
N LEU A 364 1.63 6.56 1.20
CA LEU A 364 1.46 6.83 2.63
C LEU A 364 0.60 5.77 3.33
N ILE A 365 -0.57 5.45 2.74
CA ILE A 365 -1.55 4.55 3.34
C ILE A 365 -1.01 3.13 3.39
N GLN A 366 -0.45 2.67 2.26
CA GLN A 366 0.06 1.32 2.11
C GLN A 366 1.19 1.02 3.10
N ASN A 367 2.13 1.95 3.23
CA ASN A 367 3.29 1.79 4.11
C ASN A 367 3.00 2.21 5.56
N GLN A 368 1.75 2.60 5.89
CA GLN A 368 1.32 3.03 7.22
C GLN A 368 2.24 4.12 7.83
N ARG A 369 2.73 5.04 7.00
CA ARG A 369 3.68 6.08 7.42
C ARG A 369 2.97 7.32 7.94
N PHE A 370 2.19 7.13 8.99
CA PHE A 370 1.51 8.21 9.70
C PHE A 370 1.36 7.90 11.19
N ALA A 371 1.35 8.94 12.02
CA ALA A 371 1.26 8.80 13.47
C ALA A 371 0.42 9.93 14.08
N LEU A 372 -0.26 9.60 15.16
CA LEU A 372 -0.89 10.57 16.06
C LEU A 372 0.22 11.32 16.81
N VAL A 373 0.22 12.65 16.72
CA VAL A 373 1.27 13.48 17.31
C VAL A 373 0.76 14.41 18.41
N SER A 374 -0.54 14.74 18.42
CA SER A 374 -1.14 15.50 19.51
C SER A 374 -2.64 15.22 19.64
N VAL A 375 -3.17 15.41 20.84
CA VAL A 375 -4.60 15.44 21.12
C VAL A 375 -4.92 16.79 21.74
N LEU A 376 -5.73 17.57 21.05
CA LEU A 376 -6.20 18.87 21.50
C LEU A 376 -7.60 18.71 22.08
N ASN A 377 -7.85 19.41 23.18
CA ASN A 377 -9.16 19.53 23.79
C ASN A 377 -9.48 21.02 23.86
N GLY A 378 -10.60 21.43 23.27
CA GLY A 378 -11.08 22.81 23.32
C GLY A 378 -11.64 23.21 24.68
#